data_AF-A0A2W1BH76-F1
#
_entry.id   AF-A0A2W1BH76-F1
#
_cell.length_a   1.000
_cell.length_b   1.000
_cell.length_c   1.000
_cell.angle_alpha   90.00
_cell.angle_beta   90.00
_cell.angle_gamma   90.00
#
_symmetry.space_group_name_H-M   'P 1'
#
loop_
_entity.id
_entity.type
_entity.pdbx_description
1 polymer ?
#
loop_
_entity_poly.entity_id
_entity_poly.type
_entity_poly.pdbx_seq_one_letter_code
_entity_poly.pdbx_strand_id
1 'polypeptide(L)' 'MVYKEYTFSYIDKTKKYLCCSRRKQGKCDAKIRLNDDGEVVLAKTDHNHPPPKYYKAPNGLYTAWN' A
#
# COMPACT_ATOMS: atom_id res chain seq x y z
N MET A 1 1.93 3.50 4.56
CA MET A 1 3.36 3.16 4.37
C MET A 1 3.63 3.02 2.89
N VAL A 2 4.74 3.54 2.39
CA VAL A 2 5.20 3.26 1.02
C VAL A 2 6.25 2.15 1.09
N TYR A 3 6.12 1.11 0.27
CA TYR A 3 7.06 0.00 0.17
C TYR A 3 7.17 -0.43 -1.29
N LYS A 4 8.40 -0.41 -1.83
CA LYS A 4 8.68 -0.71 -3.26
C LYS A 4 7.74 0.01 -4.22
N GLU A 5 7.60 1.34 -4.09
CA GLU A 5 6.75 2.18 -4.96
C GLU A 5 5.23 1.99 -4.83
N TYR A 6 4.78 1.04 -4.01
CA TYR A 6 3.37 0.82 -3.70
C TYR A 6 3.00 1.36 -2.33
N THR A 7 1.76 1.85 -2.19
CA THR A 7 1.23 2.30 -0.91
C THR A 7 0.45 1.19 -0.23
N PHE A 8 0.74 0.97 1.05
CA PHE A 8 0.10 0.02 1.94
C PHE A 8 -0.57 0.73 3.12
N SER A 9 -1.71 0.18 3.56
CA SER A 9 -2.50 0.67 4.68
C SER A 9 -2.77 -0.43 5.70
N TYR A 10 -2.79 -0.08 6.97
CA TYR A 10 -3.13 -1.02 8.04
C TYR A 10 -4.56 -1.54 7.89
N ILE A 11 -4.74 -2.83 8.12
CA ILE A 11 -6.06 -3.48 8.02
C ILE A 11 -6.71 -3.73 9.37
N ASP A 12 -5.92 -3.71 10.44
CA ASP A 12 -6.36 -4.03 11.79
C ASP A 12 -5.88 -2.98 12.80
N LYS A 13 -6.45 -3.04 14.01
CA LYS A 13 -6.07 -2.17 15.12
C LYS A 13 -4.71 -2.54 15.72
N THR A 14 -4.26 -3.79 15.55
CA THR A 14 -2.99 -4.26 16.11
C THR A 14 -1.79 -3.77 15.30
N LYS A 15 -2.04 -3.18 14.13
CA LYS A 15 -1.04 -2.67 13.17
C LYS A 15 -0.03 -3.74 12.74
N LYS A 16 -0.40 -5.02 12.83
CA LYS A 16 0.47 -6.15 12.45
C LYS A 16 0.44 -6.43 10.96
N TYR A 17 -0.64 -6.05 10.28
CA TYR A 17 -0.80 -6.30 8.86
C TYR A 17 -1.11 -5.03 8.08
N LEU A 18 -0.47 -4.89 6.92
CA LEU A 18 -0.80 -3.90 5.92
C LEU A 18 -1.21 -4.60 4.62
N CYS A 19 -2.16 -4.02 3.91
CA CYS A 19 -2.50 -4.44 2.55
C CYS A 19 -2.28 -3.30 1.56
N CYS A 20 -2.12 -3.66 0.29
CA CYS A 20 -2.07 -2.66 -0.77
C CYS A 20 -3.31 -1.76 -0.75
N SER A 21 -3.12 -0.46 -0.97
CA SER A 21 -4.20 0.53 -1.00
C SER A 21 -5.25 0.24 -2.09
N ARG A 22 -4.87 -0.46 -3.16
CA ARG A 22 -5.79 -0.90 -4.22
C ARG A 22 -6.48 -2.24 -3.94
N ARG A 23 -6.35 -2.82 -2.73
CA ARG A 23 -7.03 -4.08 -2.36
C ARG A 23 -8.54 -4.04 -2.63
N LYS A 24 -9.22 -2.94 -2.28
CA LYS A 24 -10.68 -2.82 -2.46
C LYS A 24 -11.09 -2.59 -3.92
N GLN A 25 -10.33 -1.76 -4.67
CA GLN A 25 -10.69 -1.36 -6.03
C GLN A 25 -10.20 -2.34 -7.09
N GLY A 26 -9.01 -2.93 -6.91
CA GLY A 26 -8.36 -3.81 -7.88
C GLY A 26 -8.18 -5.25 -7.40
N LYS A 27 -8.76 -5.63 -6.26
CA LYS A 27 -8.61 -6.97 -5.65
C LYS A 27 -7.14 -7.40 -5.50
N CYS A 28 -6.26 -6.44 -5.20
CA CYS A 28 -4.84 -6.72 -5.01
C CYS A 28 -4.59 -7.46 -3.69
N ASP A 29 -3.90 -8.59 -3.76
CA ASP A 29 -3.59 -9.45 -2.61
C ASP A 29 -2.22 -9.19 -1.97
N ALA A 30 -1.52 -8.15 -2.41
CA ALA A 30 -0.25 -7.76 -1.81
C ALA A 30 -0.44 -7.34 -0.34
N LYS A 31 0.40 -7.88 0.53
CA LYS A 31 0.33 -7.71 1.99
C LYS A 31 1.71 -7.69 2.63
N ILE A 32 1.82 -6.95 3.72
CA ILE A 32 3.01 -6.88 4.57
C ILE A 32 2.61 -7.28 5.98
N ARG A 33 3.43 -8.10 6.65
CA ARG A 33 3.32 -8.42 8.07
C ARG A 33 4.48 -7.77 8.82
N LEU A 34 4.16 -7.11 9.93
CA LEU A 34 5.12 -6.53 10.86
C LEU A 34 5.27 -7.40 12.11
N ASN A 35 6.42 -7.31 12.79
CA ASN A 35 6.57 -7.77 14.19
C ASN A 35 6.04 -6.70 15.17
N ASP A 36 6.16 -6.95 16.46
CA ASP A 36 5.72 -6.03 17.51
C ASP A 36 6.60 -4.76 17.58
N ASP A 37 7.83 -4.82 17.07
CA ASP A 37 8.74 -3.67 16.90
C ASP A 37 8.45 -2.84 15.64
N GLY A 38 7.48 -3.25 14.82
CA GLY A 38 7.09 -2.56 13.59
C GLY A 38 7.97 -2.87 12.36
N GLU A 39 8.86 -3.85 12.46
CA GLU A 39 9.74 -4.29 11.37
C GLU A 39 9.04 -5.27 10.45
N VAL A 40 9.40 -5.23 9.16
CA VAL A 40 8.82 -6.13 8.15
C VAL A 40 9.37 -7.54 8.31
N VAL A 41 8.51 -8.48 8.70
CA VAL A 41 8.85 -9.91 8.80
C VAL A 41 8.38 -10.72 7.59
N LEU A 42 7.43 -10.21 6.82
CA LEU A 42 6.96 -10.84 5.58
C LEU A 42 6.40 -9.79 4.63
N ALA A 43 6.75 -9.88 3.36
CA ALA A 43 6.19 -9.04 2.31
C ALA A 43 5.78 -9.89 1.10
N LYS A 44 4.47 -9.98 0.85
CA LYS A 44 3.92 -10.47 -0.42
C LYS A 44 3.75 -9.26 -1.33
N THR A 45 4.61 -9.14 -2.34
CA THR A 45 4.67 -7.99 -3.27
C THR A 45 4.22 -8.36 -4.69
N ASP A 46 3.43 -9.41 -4.83
CA ASP A 46 2.79 -9.77 -6.08
C ASP A 46 1.57 -8.87 -6.28
N HIS A 47 1.71 -7.86 -7.15
CA HIS A 47 0.67 -6.90 -7.48
C HIS A 47 0.06 -7.23 -8.83
N ASN A 48 -1.27 -7.20 -8.91
CA ASN A 48 -2.02 -7.37 -10.15
C ASN A 48 -2.30 -6.03 -10.87
N HIS A 49 -1.57 -4.97 -10.51
CA HIS A 49 -1.72 -3.64 -11.08
C HIS A 49 -0.37 -2.90 -11.07
N PRO A 50 -0.18 -1.92 -11.98
CA PRO A 50 1.01 -1.09 -11.95
C PRO A 50 1.06 -0.19 -10.70
N PRO A 51 2.24 0.33 -10.31
CA PRO A 51 2.37 1.31 -9.24
C PRO A 51 1.47 2.54 -9.51
N PRO A 52 0.89 3.15 -8.46
CA PRO A 52 0.10 4.36 -8.63
C PRO A 52 0.98 5.50 -9.16
N LYS A 53 0.57 6.10 -10.28
CA LYS A 53 1.16 7.34 -10.77
C LYS A 53 0.51 8.50 -10.04
N TYR A 54 1.32 9.35 -9.42
CA TYR A 54 0.87 10.56 -8.75
C TYR A 54 1.11 11.76 -9.66
N TYR A 55 0.07 12.56 -9.88
CA TYR A 55 0.19 13.86 -10.55
C TYR A 55 -0.03 14.96 -9.53
N LYS A 56 0.81 15.99 -9.58
CA LYS A 56 0.63 17.21 -8.80
C LYS A 56 -0.39 18.07 -9.53
N ALA A 57 -1.59 18.20 -8.94
CA ALA A 57 -2.58 19.14 -9.42
C ALA A 57 -2.09 20.59 -9.21
N PRO A 58 -2.59 21.57 -10.00
CA PRO A 58 -2.18 22.98 -9.88
C PRO A 58 -2.38 23.59 -8.49
N ASN A 59 -3.34 23.06 -7.72
CA ASN A 59 -3.63 23.46 -6.34
C ASN A 59 -2.72 22.78 -5.30
N GLY A 60 -1.70 22.04 -5.72
CA GLY A 60 -0.75 21.36 -4.83
C GLY A 60 -1.21 20.00 -4.29
N LEU A 61 -2.40 19.52 -4.64
CA LEU A 61 -2.87 18.19 -4.26
C LEU A 61 -2.26 17.10 -5.14
N TYR A 62 -1.95 15.94 -4.56
CA TYR A 62 -1.54 14.75 -5.31
C TYR A 62 -2.73 13.85 -5.56
N THR A 63 -3.07 13.60 -6.83
CA THR A 63 -4.11 12.64 -7.20
C THR A 63 -3.46 11.37 -7.74
N ALA A 64 -3.94 10.21 -7.29
CA ALA A 64 -3.58 8.93 -7.87
C ALA A 64 -4.42 8.74 -9.15
N TRP A 65 -3.79 8.49 -10.29
CA TRP A 65 -4.50 8.16 -11.53
C TRP A 65 -5.13 6.76 -11.42
N ASN A 66 -6.42 6.66 -11.74
CA ASN A 66 -7.22 5.43 -11.63
C ASN A 66 -7.11 4.60 -12.91
#